data_AF-A0A653DUN1-F1
#
_entry.id   AF-A0A653DUN1-F1
#
_cell.length_a   1.000
_cell.length_b   1.000
_cell.length_c   1.000
_cell.angle_alpha   90.00
_cell.angle_beta   90.00
_cell.angle_gamma   90.00
#
_symmetry.space_group_name_H-M   'P 1'
#
loop_
_entity.id
_entity.type
_entity.pdbx_description
1 polymer ?
#
loop_
_entity_poly.entity_id
_entity_poly.type
_entity_poly.pdbx_seq_one_letter_code
_entity_poly.pdbx_strand_id
1 'polypeptide(L)'
;MGNQCSKSAPYKQYTDDTAMTKSIVKFLTDKPEPDYKFLARLFVNEYVKEPKRGYGAAIGEVFKKLKATRFEDVFKPATEQFHGKGSYGNGGAMRVAPIALYFHDNYDAMLEVATKATKLTHTNTFAIHGALLQCIAVQQALLADPKKKLDPEEFVALLHEKMKKIENANIDREMDISPEDRAYQDKLKIVEDFIGKNYEDLDEEVIFQLGNGISAYESVPTAIHCFLRAQNDIARIETDNQFRRTIQYAISLGGDTDTIASMAGAICGAYLGEEGINPELLRHCEFTKEMSEMADNLLSARGEFSK
;
A
#
# COMPACT_ATOMS: atom_id res chain seq x y z
N MET A 1 -31.83 36.36 3.95
CA MET A 1 -30.88 36.14 2.84
C MET A 1 -29.54 35.75 3.45
N GLY A 2 -29.33 34.46 3.70
CA GLY A 2 -28.04 33.93 4.14
C GLY A 2 -27.40 33.24 2.95
N ASN A 3 -26.36 33.84 2.39
CA ASN A 3 -25.51 33.18 1.40
C ASN A 3 -24.82 31.99 2.08
N GLN A 4 -25.36 30.78 1.88
CA GLN A 4 -24.56 29.57 2.02
C GLN A 4 -23.49 29.63 0.94
N CYS A 5 -22.29 29.99 1.35
CA CYS A 5 -21.09 29.94 0.53
C CYS A 5 -20.84 28.47 0.19
N SER A 6 -21.33 27.99 -0.96
CA SER A 6 -20.97 26.68 -1.50
C SER A 6 -19.51 26.75 -1.96
N LYS A 7 -18.57 26.63 -1.02
CA LYS A 7 -17.19 26.34 -1.36
C LYS A 7 -17.19 24.91 -1.92
N SER A 8 -17.31 24.76 -3.24
CA SER A 8 -17.03 23.48 -3.88
C SER A 8 -15.61 23.08 -3.49
N ALA A 9 -15.44 22.00 -2.74
CA ALA A 9 -14.11 21.53 -2.39
C ALA A 9 -13.30 21.27 -3.68
N PRO A 10 -12.00 21.62 -3.69
CA PRO A 10 -11.22 21.62 -4.92
C PRO A 10 -11.00 20.19 -5.42
N TYR A 11 -11.19 19.99 -6.72
CA TYR A 11 -10.78 18.78 -7.42
C TYR A 11 -9.28 18.49 -7.18
N LYS A 12 -8.93 17.24 -6.94
CA LYS A 12 -7.60 16.75 -6.55
C LYS A 12 -7.09 15.79 -7.59
N GLN A 13 -5.92 16.12 -8.15
CA GLN A 13 -5.19 15.24 -9.05
C GLN A 13 -4.56 14.09 -8.26
N TYR A 14 -4.49 12.92 -8.87
CA TYR A 14 -3.77 11.78 -8.30
C TYR A 14 -2.25 11.90 -8.52
N THR A 15 -1.46 11.19 -7.70
CA THR A 15 0.02 11.12 -7.77
C THR A 15 0.52 9.80 -8.38
N ASP A 16 1.83 9.55 -8.34
CA ASP A 16 2.43 8.32 -8.85
C ASP A 16 1.93 7.05 -8.16
N ASP A 17 1.46 7.12 -6.92
CA ASP A 17 0.75 6.03 -6.22
C ASP A 17 -0.37 5.43 -7.08
N THR A 18 -1.26 6.30 -7.55
CA THR A 18 -2.41 5.90 -8.36
C THR A 18 -1.97 5.55 -9.78
N ALA A 19 -1.02 6.29 -10.36
CA ALA A 19 -0.50 5.99 -11.71
C ALA A 19 0.11 4.58 -11.78
N MET A 20 0.90 4.21 -10.78
CA MET A 20 1.51 2.89 -10.67
C MET A 20 0.49 1.81 -10.30
N THR A 21 -0.50 2.13 -9.46
CA THR A 21 -1.63 1.21 -9.15
C THR A 21 -2.43 0.85 -10.40
N LYS A 22 -2.74 1.83 -11.25
CA LYS A 22 -3.40 1.58 -12.55
C LYS A 22 -2.61 0.61 -13.43
N SER A 23 -1.28 0.71 -13.40
CA SER A 23 -0.41 -0.20 -14.15
C SER A 23 -0.44 -1.62 -13.60
N ILE A 24 -0.57 -1.79 -12.28
CA ILE A 24 -0.74 -3.11 -11.66
C ILE A 24 -2.09 -3.73 -12.03
N VAL A 25 -3.18 -2.96 -12.01
CA VAL A 25 -4.50 -3.49 -12.42
C VAL A 25 -4.45 -3.98 -13.86
N LYS A 26 -3.93 -3.17 -14.80
CA LYS A 26 -3.76 -3.58 -16.20
C LYS A 26 -2.89 -4.83 -16.37
N PHE A 27 -1.84 -4.94 -15.56
CA PHE A 27 -0.99 -6.13 -15.55
C PHE A 27 -1.75 -7.40 -15.18
N LEU A 28 -2.70 -7.31 -14.23
CA LEU A 28 -3.50 -8.44 -13.76
C LEU A 28 -4.69 -8.75 -14.69
N THR A 29 -5.22 -7.77 -15.40
CA THR A 29 -6.40 -7.94 -16.27
C THR A 29 -6.06 -8.36 -17.70
N ASP A 30 -4.94 -7.89 -18.25
CA ASP A 30 -4.67 -8.04 -19.68
C ASP A 30 -4.04 -9.39 -20.05
N LYS A 31 -3.57 -10.17 -19.05
CA LYS A 31 -2.93 -11.47 -19.25
C LYS A 31 -3.30 -12.48 -18.15
N PRO A 32 -3.48 -13.77 -18.49
CA PRO A 32 -3.76 -14.83 -17.53
C PRO A 32 -2.61 -15.09 -16.55
N GLU A 33 -1.37 -14.96 -17.03
CA GLU A 33 -0.17 -15.26 -16.26
C GLU A 33 0.70 -14.01 -16.05
N PRO A 34 1.32 -13.87 -14.86
CA PRO A 34 2.26 -12.78 -14.54
C PRO A 34 3.42 -12.63 -15.54
N ASP A 35 3.33 -11.64 -16.44
CA ASP A 35 4.42 -11.19 -17.30
C ASP A 35 5.08 -9.91 -16.76
N TYR A 36 6.22 -10.06 -16.09
CA TYR A 36 6.94 -8.93 -15.49
C TYR A 36 7.61 -8.00 -16.52
N LYS A 37 7.85 -8.48 -17.75
CA LYS A 37 8.32 -7.63 -18.84
C LYS A 37 7.20 -6.72 -19.34
N PHE A 38 5.98 -7.24 -19.38
CA PHE A 38 4.79 -6.44 -19.64
C PHE A 38 4.56 -5.41 -18.54
N LEU A 39 4.61 -5.79 -17.26
CA LEU A 39 4.47 -4.84 -16.15
C LEU A 39 5.54 -3.75 -16.18
N ALA A 40 6.81 -4.10 -16.42
CA ALA A 40 7.88 -3.11 -16.56
C ALA A 40 7.61 -2.11 -17.70
N ARG A 41 7.04 -2.58 -18.83
CA ARG A 41 6.62 -1.69 -19.92
C ARG A 41 5.46 -0.79 -19.53
N LEU A 42 4.47 -1.29 -18.79
CA LEU A 42 3.36 -0.47 -18.28
C LEU A 42 3.89 0.66 -17.39
N PHE A 43 4.79 0.37 -16.45
CA PHE A 43 5.41 1.40 -15.61
C PHE A 43 6.17 2.46 -16.40
N VAL A 44 7.03 2.03 -17.33
CA VAL A 44 7.79 2.98 -18.17
C VAL A 44 6.87 3.82 -19.03
N ASN A 45 5.82 3.23 -19.61
CA ASN A 45 4.87 3.95 -20.46
C ASN A 45 4.06 4.98 -19.66
N GLU A 46 3.58 4.62 -18.47
CA GLU A 46 2.85 5.54 -17.60
C GLU A 46 3.75 6.71 -17.16
N TYR A 47 5.00 6.42 -16.75
CA TYR A 47 5.97 7.45 -16.39
C TYR A 47 6.30 8.39 -17.57
N VAL A 48 6.53 7.84 -18.77
CA VAL A 48 6.82 8.66 -19.96
C VAL A 48 5.63 9.53 -20.36
N LYS A 49 4.41 9.01 -20.20
CA LYS A 49 3.18 9.73 -20.52
C LYS A 49 2.94 10.90 -19.55
N GLU A 50 3.11 10.68 -18.25
CA GLU A 50 2.83 11.67 -17.21
C GLU A 50 3.98 11.78 -16.18
N PRO A 51 5.18 12.26 -16.56
CA PRO A 51 6.37 12.21 -15.69
C PRO A 51 6.31 13.13 -14.47
N LYS A 52 5.33 14.03 -14.41
CA LYS A 52 5.17 15.05 -13.35
C LYS A 52 4.16 14.64 -12.26
N ARG A 53 3.85 13.34 -12.14
CA ARG A 53 2.88 12.81 -11.16
C ARG A 53 3.41 12.67 -9.73
N GLY A 54 4.68 13.00 -9.45
CA GLY A 54 5.23 12.92 -8.08
C GLY A 54 6.35 11.89 -7.90
N TYR A 55 6.63 11.08 -8.93
CA TYR A 55 7.66 10.05 -8.92
C TYR A 55 8.98 10.47 -8.24
N GLY A 56 9.44 9.65 -7.29
CA GLY A 56 10.74 9.83 -6.65
C GLY A 56 11.89 9.86 -7.66
N ALA A 57 12.85 10.78 -7.49
CA ALA A 57 13.88 11.05 -8.49
C ALA A 57 14.66 9.81 -8.96
N ALA A 58 14.94 8.88 -8.05
CA ALA A 58 15.66 7.65 -8.36
C ALA A 58 14.89 6.75 -9.34
N ILE A 59 13.55 6.73 -9.33
CA ILE A 59 12.78 5.82 -10.19
C ILE A 59 12.89 6.17 -11.67
N GLY A 60 13.06 7.45 -11.99
CA GLY A 60 13.27 7.90 -13.36
C GLY A 60 14.50 7.23 -14.00
N GLU A 61 15.57 7.01 -13.23
CA GLU A 61 16.77 6.32 -13.72
C GLU A 61 16.54 4.82 -13.98
N VAL A 62 15.74 4.14 -13.15
CA VAL A 62 15.32 2.75 -13.41
C VAL A 62 14.54 2.66 -14.71
N PHE A 63 13.57 3.55 -14.93
CA PHE A 63 12.76 3.56 -16.14
C PHE A 63 13.57 3.89 -17.40
N LYS A 64 14.51 4.84 -17.32
CA LYS A 64 15.46 5.14 -18.40
C LYS A 64 16.30 3.92 -18.75
N LYS A 65 16.87 3.23 -17.76
CA LYS A 65 17.67 2.01 -17.95
C LYS A 65 16.86 0.88 -18.57
N LEU A 66 15.64 0.60 -18.06
CA LEU A 66 14.74 -0.41 -18.62
C LEU A 66 14.46 -0.19 -20.11
N LYS A 67 14.23 1.07 -20.49
CA LYS A 67 14.04 1.45 -21.89
C LYS A 67 15.31 1.26 -22.71
N ALA A 68 16.47 1.68 -22.18
CA ALA A 68 17.76 1.58 -22.87
C ALA A 68 18.19 0.12 -23.11
N THR A 69 17.94 -0.78 -22.15
CA THR A 69 18.22 -2.22 -22.26
C THR A 69 17.11 -3.00 -22.96
N ARG A 70 16.10 -2.33 -23.51
CA ARG A 70 14.95 -2.94 -24.21
C ARG A 70 14.24 -4.02 -23.38
N PHE A 71 14.23 -3.85 -22.05
CA PHE A 71 13.61 -4.77 -21.10
C PHE A 71 14.17 -6.21 -21.22
N GLU A 72 15.48 -6.36 -21.41
CA GLU A 72 16.15 -7.67 -21.46
C GLU A 72 16.14 -8.35 -20.09
N ASP A 73 16.72 -7.69 -19.08
CA ASP A 73 16.59 -8.03 -17.66
C ASP A 73 15.85 -6.89 -16.96
N VAL A 74 14.62 -7.17 -16.53
CA VAL A 74 13.73 -6.16 -15.94
C VAL A 74 13.95 -5.91 -14.45
N PHE A 75 14.74 -6.75 -13.79
CA PHE A 75 15.05 -6.59 -12.36
C PHE A 75 16.39 -5.88 -12.14
N LYS A 76 17.36 -6.12 -13.04
CA LYS A 76 18.72 -5.56 -12.94
C LYS A 76 18.77 -4.02 -12.73
N PRO A 77 17.98 -3.18 -13.44
CA PRO A 77 18.05 -1.74 -13.23
C PRO A 77 17.74 -1.29 -11.80
N ALA A 78 16.83 -1.98 -11.12
CA ALA A 78 16.49 -1.72 -9.73
C ALA A 78 17.57 -2.24 -8.77
N THR A 79 18.14 -3.42 -9.06
CA THR A 79 19.25 -3.98 -8.29
C THR A 79 20.46 -3.06 -8.26
N GLU A 80 20.78 -2.40 -9.37
CA GLU A 80 21.93 -1.48 -9.47
C GLU A 80 21.74 -0.16 -8.69
N GLN A 81 20.54 0.14 -8.18
CA GLN A 81 20.32 1.34 -7.41
C GLN A 81 21.08 1.33 -6.08
N PHE A 82 21.45 2.52 -5.62
CA PHE A 82 22.10 2.74 -4.31
C PHE A 82 23.31 1.82 -4.10
N HIS A 83 24.20 1.76 -5.11
CA HIS A 83 25.41 0.92 -5.09
C HIS A 83 25.13 -0.58 -4.87
N GLY A 84 24.03 -1.09 -5.43
CA GLY A 84 23.66 -2.50 -5.31
C GLY A 84 22.74 -2.81 -4.14
N LYS A 85 22.43 -1.83 -3.27
CA LYS A 85 21.56 -2.03 -2.10
C LYS A 85 20.07 -2.01 -2.44
N GLY A 86 19.69 -1.45 -3.59
CA GLY A 86 18.30 -1.23 -3.98
C GLY A 86 17.62 -0.12 -3.17
N SER A 87 16.48 0.36 -3.68
CA SER A 87 15.63 1.34 -2.98
C SER A 87 14.86 0.67 -1.83
N TYR A 88 14.87 1.28 -0.64
CA TYR A 88 14.03 0.91 0.52
C TYR A 88 12.72 1.72 0.61
N GLY A 89 12.43 2.55 -0.39
CA GLY A 89 11.22 3.37 -0.46
C GLY A 89 9.92 2.56 -0.48
N ASN A 90 8.81 3.22 -0.14
CA ASN A 90 7.47 2.64 -0.08
C ASN A 90 6.76 2.49 -1.45
N GLY A 91 7.42 2.88 -2.54
CA GLY A 91 6.82 2.85 -3.89
C GLY A 91 6.44 1.45 -4.41
N GLY A 92 6.93 0.38 -3.77
CA GLY A 92 6.41 -0.97 -3.96
C GLY A 92 5.08 -1.22 -3.24
N ALA A 93 4.99 -0.78 -1.98
CA ALA A 93 3.82 -0.97 -1.12
C ALA A 93 2.62 -0.11 -1.57
N MET A 94 2.86 1.13 -1.99
CA MET A 94 1.81 2.09 -2.39
C MET A 94 0.91 1.60 -3.55
N ARG A 95 1.36 0.59 -4.29
CA ARG A 95 0.69 0.08 -5.51
C ARG A 95 0.29 -1.40 -5.44
N VAL A 96 0.48 -2.06 -4.30
CA VAL A 96 0.36 -3.53 -4.20
C VAL A 96 -1.08 -4.01 -3.98
N ALA A 97 -1.99 -3.12 -3.59
CA ALA A 97 -3.36 -3.47 -3.20
C ALA A 97 -4.10 -4.32 -4.26
N PRO A 98 -4.04 -4.05 -5.58
CA PRO A 98 -4.74 -4.87 -6.55
C PRO A 98 -4.24 -6.33 -6.61
N ILE A 99 -2.98 -6.59 -6.25
CA ILE A 99 -2.44 -7.96 -6.17
C ILE A 99 -3.12 -8.73 -5.03
N ALA A 100 -3.33 -8.08 -3.88
CA ALA A 100 -4.07 -8.66 -2.77
C ALA A 100 -5.51 -8.97 -3.16
N LEU A 101 -6.18 -8.04 -3.86
CA LEU A 101 -7.55 -8.22 -4.32
C LEU A 101 -7.70 -9.33 -5.38
N TYR A 102 -6.70 -9.51 -6.24
CA TYR A 102 -6.76 -10.51 -7.32
C TYR A 102 -6.43 -11.92 -6.83
N PHE A 103 -5.39 -12.06 -5.99
CA PHE A 103 -4.91 -13.35 -5.48
C PHE A 103 -5.36 -13.64 -4.03
N HIS A 104 -6.47 -13.04 -3.57
CA HIS A 104 -6.86 -13.13 -2.16
C HIS A 104 -7.09 -14.56 -1.64
N ASP A 105 -7.43 -15.49 -2.53
CA ASP A 105 -7.64 -16.91 -2.26
C ASP A 105 -6.40 -17.80 -2.54
N ASN A 106 -5.32 -17.22 -3.04
CA ASN A 106 -4.05 -17.92 -3.29
C ASN A 106 -2.88 -17.14 -2.67
N TYR A 107 -2.65 -17.39 -1.38
CA TYR A 107 -1.66 -16.67 -0.57
C TYR A 107 -0.22 -16.74 -1.13
N ASP A 108 0.22 -17.91 -1.59
CA ASP A 108 1.59 -18.09 -2.10
C ASP A 108 1.79 -17.34 -3.42
N ALA A 109 0.82 -17.42 -4.35
CA ALA A 109 0.85 -16.65 -5.59
C ALA A 109 0.80 -15.14 -5.31
N MET A 110 -0.01 -14.70 -4.34
CA MET A 110 -0.08 -13.31 -3.91
C MET A 110 1.31 -12.80 -3.46
N LEU A 111 1.99 -13.53 -2.58
CA LEU A 111 3.32 -13.15 -2.10
C LEU A 111 4.37 -13.16 -3.21
N GLU A 112 4.33 -14.15 -4.10
CA GLU A 112 5.27 -14.24 -5.23
C GLU A 112 5.10 -13.05 -6.19
N VAL A 113 3.86 -12.76 -6.59
CA VAL A 113 3.56 -11.67 -7.53
C VAL A 113 3.86 -10.31 -6.90
N ALA A 114 3.48 -10.09 -5.63
CA ALA A 114 3.82 -8.86 -4.90
C ALA A 114 5.35 -8.66 -4.79
N THR A 115 6.10 -9.72 -4.50
CA THR A 115 7.57 -9.68 -4.43
C THR A 115 8.17 -9.29 -5.77
N LYS A 116 7.79 -9.98 -6.86
CA LYS A 116 8.36 -9.75 -8.18
C LYS A 116 7.94 -8.39 -8.76
N ALA A 117 6.68 -7.97 -8.59
CA ALA A 117 6.22 -6.65 -9.00
C ALA A 117 6.93 -5.51 -8.24
N THR A 118 7.29 -5.73 -6.97
CA THR A 118 8.09 -4.78 -6.17
C THR A 118 9.53 -4.72 -6.66
N LYS A 119 10.17 -5.88 -6.91
CA LYS A 119 11.57 -5.99 -7.38
C LYS A 119 11.85 -5.31 -8.71
N LEU A 120 10.83 -4.99 -9.52
CA LEU A 120 11.00 -4.18 -10.72
C LEU A 120 11.52 -2.77 -10.42
N THR A 121 11.33 -2.27 -9.19
CA THR A 121 11.76 -0.93 -8.80
C THR A 121 12.46 -0.86 -7.45
N HIS A 122 12.15 -1.77 -6.53
CA HIS A 122 12.69 -1.81 -5.17
C HIS A 122 13.20 -3.21 -4.86
N THR A 123 14.51 -3.37 -4.80
CA THR A 123 15.16 -4.68 -4.51
C THR A 123 15.67 -4.79 -3.09
N ASN A 124 15.56 -3.72 -2.29
CA ASN A 124 15.93 -3.76 -0.89
C ASN A 124 14.89 -4.56 -0.08
N THR A 125 15.36 -5.37 0.86
CA THR A 125 14.52 -6.23 1.71
C THR A 125 13.48 -5.43 2.49
N PHE A 126 13.81 -4.24 3.00
CA PHE A 126 12.83 -3.40 3.70
C PHE A 126 11.66 -3.00 2.80
N ALA A 127 11.92 -2.63 1.54
CA ALA A 127 10.84 -2.29 0.61
C ALA A 127 10.00 -3.51 0.21
N ILE A 128 10.64 -4.66 0.00
CA ILE A 128 9.95 -5.90 -0.34
C ILE A 128 9.05 -6.34 0.81
N HIS A 129 9.59 -6.42 2.03
CA HIS A 129 8.83 -6.83 3.22
C HIS A 129 7.70 -5.84 3.53
N GLY A 130 7.91 -4.53 3.35
CA GLY A 130 6.85 -3.54 3.49
C GLY A 130 5.74 -3.70 2.46
N ALA A 131 6.09 -3.99 1.20
CA ALA A 131 5.09 -4.27 0.17
C ALA A 131 4.30 -5.57 0.47
N LEU A 132 4.96 -6.61 0.96
CA LEU A 132 4.29 -7.83 1.40
C LEU A 132 3.37 -7.57 2.59
N LEU A 133 3.83 -6.83 3.60
CA LEU A 133 3.02 -6.46 4.76
C LEU A 133 1.76 -5.68 4.35
N GLN A 134 1.90 -4.68 3.48
CA GLN A 134 0.75 -3.93 2.94
C GLN A 134 -0.20 -4.85 2.17
N CYS A 135 0.32 -5.75 1.34
CA CYS A 135 -0.47 -6.70 0.56
C CYS A 135 -1.26 -7.65 1.47
N ILE A 136 -0.61 -8.19 2.49
CA ILE A 136 -1.23 -9.06 3.49
C ILE A 136 -2.30 -8.30 4.30
N ALA A 137 -2.05 -7.06 4.70
CA ALA A 137 -3.02 -6.25 5.44
C ALA A 137 -4.29 -6.01 4.61
N VAL A 138 -4.16 -5.72 3.31
CA VAL A 138 -5.31 -5.58 2.40
C VAL A 138 -6.07 -6.91 2.26
N GLN A 139 -5.37 -8.03 2.08
CA GLN A 139 -5.99 -9.36 2.00
C GLN A 139 -6.76 -9.70 3.29
N GLN A 140 -6.14 -9.48 4.44
CA GLN A 140 -6.73 -9.79 5.74
C GLN A 140 -7.97 -8.92 6.01
N ALA A 141 -7.94 -7.65 5.61
CA ALA A 141 -9.09 -6.76 5.65
C ALA A 141 -10.22 -7.24 4.73
N LEU A 142 -9.90 -7.65 3.50
CA LEU A 142 -10.87 -8.18 2.54
C LEU A 142 -11.57 -9.45 3.02
N LEU A 143 -10.83 -10.33 3.72
CA LEU A 143 -11.33 -11.61 4.21
C LEU A 143 -11.97 -11.53 5.60
N ALA A 144 -12.02 -10.35 6.21
CA ALA A 144 -12.67 -10.16 7.51
C ALA A 144 -14.17 -10.45 7.41
N ASP A 145 -14.74 -11.06 8.45
CA ASP A 145 -16.17 -11.37 8.49
C ASP A 145 -16.98 -10.07 8.61
N PRO A 146 -17.80 -9.68 7.60
CA PRO A 146 -18.54 -8.44 7.62
C PRO A 146 -19.61 -8.40 8.74
N LYS A 147 -19.93 -9.53 9.36
CA LYS A 147 -20.88 -9.62 10.48
C LYS A 147 -20.23 -9.39 11.84
N LYS A 148 -18.90 -9.37 11.90
CA LYS A 148 -18.15 -9.18 13.14
C LYS A 148 -17.44 -7.83 13.11
N LYS A 149 -17.47 -7.12 14.23
CA LYS A 149 -16.60 -5.96 14.39
C LYS A 149 -15.15 -6.45 14.36
N LEU A 150 -14.31 -5.80 13.56
CA LEU A 150 -12.88 -6.06 13.53
C LEU A 150 -12.28 -5.86 14.93
N ASP A 151 -11.52 -6.86 15.38
CA ASP A 151 -10.68 -6.78 16.57
C ASP A 151 -9.28 -6.32 16.15
N PRO A 152 -8.84 -5.11 16.56
CA PRO A 152 -7.52 -4.61 16.19
C PRO A 152 -6.37 -5.47 16.71
N GLU A 153 -6.50 -6.07 17.89
CA GLU A 153 -5.45 -6.89 18.52
C GLU A 153 -5.29 -8.20 17.74
N GLU A 154 -6.40 -8.87 17.42
CA GLU A 154 -6.38 -10.07 16.57
C GLU A 154 -5.80 -9.74 15.18
N PHE A 155 -6.18 -8.59 14.61
CA PHE A 155 -5.71 -8.20 13.29
C PHE A 155 -4.19 -8.01 13.26
N VAL A 156 -3.62 -7.26 14.20
CA VAL A 156 -2.17 -7.03 14.24
C VAL A 156 -1.40 -8.31 14.60
N ALA A 157 -1.94 -9.16 15.47
CA ALA A 157 -1.31 -10.43 15.84
C ALA A 157 -1.14 -11.36 14.62
N LEU A 158 -2.18 -11.48 13.77
CA LEU A 158 -2.11 -12.26 12.54
C LEU A 158 -1.10 -11.71 11.53
N LEU A 159 -0.97 -10.38 11.42
CA LEU A 159 0.08 -9.76 10.60
C LEU A 159 1.47 -10.09 11.14
N HIS A 160 1.65 -10.00 12.46
CA HIS A 160 2.92 -10.29 13.11
C HIS A 160 3.34 -11.76 12.89
N GLU A 161 2.41 -12.72 13.00
CA GLU A 161 2.69 -14.13 12.70
C GLU A 161 3.12 -14.36 11.24
N LYS A 162 2.46 -13.70 10.29
CA LYS A 162 2.80 -13.81 8.85
C LYS A 162 4.16 -13.18 8.55
N MET A 163 4.45 -11.99 9.09
CA MET A 163 5.74 -11.34 8.91
C MET A 163 6.87 -12.12 9.57
N LYS A 164 6.65 -12.72 10.74
CA LYS A 164 7.62 -13.62 11.36
C LYS A 164 8.02 -14.77 10.45
N LYS A 165 7.10 -15.34 9.67
CA LYS A 165 7.45 -16.40 8.69
C LYS A 165 8.26 -15.85 7.53
N ILE A 166 7.91 -14.67 7.02
CA ILE A 166 8.57 -14.03 5.87
C ILE A 166 10.00 -13.60 6.23
N GLU A 167 10.18 -12.87 7.32
CA GLU A 167 11.48 -12.32 7.69
C GLU A 167 12.44 -13.43 8.17
N ASN A 168 11.93 -14.49 8.81
CA ASN A 168 12.76 -15.61 9.25
C ASN A 168 13.08 -16.63 8.13
N ALA A 169 12.48 -16.52 6.94
CA ALA A 169 12.60 -17.54 5.89
C ALA A 169 14.05 -17.74 5.39
N ASN A 170 14.89 -16.71 5.50
CA ASN A 170 16.28 -16.72 5.04
C ASN A 170 17.31 -16.61 6.18
N ILE A 171 16.87 -16.70 7.44
CA ILE A 171 17.79 -16.71 8.58
C ILE A 171 18.37 -18.12 8.70
N ASP A 172 19.66 -18.25 8.45
CA ASP A 172 20.37 -19.48 8.75
C ASP A 172 20.41 -19.66 10.27
N ARG A 173 19.91 -20.80 10.78
CA ARG A 173 19.65 -21.01 12.23
C ARG A 173 20.93 -21.00 13.09
N GLU A 174 22.09 -20.95 12.46
CA GLU A 174 23.42 -20.91 13.08
C GLU A 174 23.98 -19.49 13.26
N MET A 175 23.33 -18.45 12.71
CA MET A 175 23.76 -17.06 12.84
C MET A 175 22.88 -16.25 13.81
N ASP A 176 23.48 -15.28 14.51
CA ASP A 176 22.76 -14.33 15.35
C ASP A 176 21.76 -13.51 14.51
N ILE A 177 20.51 -13.44 14.99
CA ILE A 177 19.44 -12.68 14.35
C ILE A 177 19.72 -11.18 14.46
N SER A 178 19.94 -10.50 13.33
CA SER A 178 20.09 -9.05 13.29
C SER A 178 18.77 -8.35 13.60
N PRO A 179 18.77 -7.15 14.22
CA PRO A 179 17.58 -6.30 14.29
C PRO A 179 16.93 -6.03 12.92
N GLU A 180 17.72 -6.00 11.84
CA GLU A 180 17.20 -5.81 10.48
C GLU A 180 16.35 -7.00 10.01
N ASP A 181 16.60 -8.20 10.54
CA ASP A 181 15.89 -9.43 10.20
C ASP A 181 14.54 -9.57 10.91
N ARG A 182 14.18 -8.62 11.78
CA ARG A 182 12.91 -8.60 12.54
C ARG A 182 12.22 -7.24 12.49
N ALA A 183 12.61 -6.41 11.53
CA ALA A 183 12.23 -5.00 11.49
C ALA A 183 10.71 -4.81 11.51
N TYR A 184 9.96 -5.51 10.65
CA TYR A 184 8.51 -5.37 10.62
C TYR A 184 7.81 -6.10 11.76
N GLN A 185 8.38 -7.20 12.28
CA GLN A 185 7.91 -7.80 13.55
C GLN A 185 7.94 -6.77 14.68
N ASP A 186 9.04 -6.05 14.85
CA ASP A 186 9.19 -5.09 15.94
C ASP A 186 8.29 -3.86 15.73
N LYS A 187 8.12 -3.37 14.50
CA LYS A 187 7.12 -2.32 14.19
C LYS A 187 5.69 -2.77 14.50
N LEU A 188 5.33 -4.02 14.20
CA LEU A 188 3.98 -4.53 14.48
C LEU A 188 3.70 -4.67 15.98
N LYS A 189 4.70 -4.99 16.80
CA LYS A 189 4.57 -4.93 18.27
C LYS A 189 4.32 -3.50 18.76
N ILE A 190 4.99 -2.51 18.16
CA ILE A 190 4.73 -1.10 18.47
C ILE A 190 3.28 -0.73 18.09
N VAL A 191 2.79 -1.18 16.92
CA VAL A 191 1.39 -0.98 16.53
C VAL A 191 0.46 -1.62 17.56
N GLU A 192 0.72 -2.85 17.99
CA GLU A 192 -0.02 -3.56 19.03
C GLU A 192 -0.03 -2.77 20.36
N ASP A 193 1.13 -2.26 20.78
CA ASP A 193 1.26 -1.44 21.99
C ASP A 193 0.43 -0.14 21.93
N PHE A 194 0.12 0.38 20.73
CA PHE A 194 -0.75 1.56 20.58
C PHE A 194 -2.24 1.23 20.60
N ILE A 195 -2.63 -0.02 20.41
CA ILE A 195 -4.04 -0.42 20.45
C ILE A 195 -4.61 -0.15 21.84
N GLY A 196 -5.82 0.42 21.88
CA GLY A 196 -6.52 0.75 23.13
C GLY A 196 -5.99 1.98 23.88
N LYS A 197 -4.84 2.54 23.51
CA LYS A 197 -4.35 3.80 24.08
C LYS A 197 -5.14 4.98 23.50
N ASN A 198 -5.77 5.76 24.39
CA ASN A 198 -6.69 6.86 24.03
C ASN A 198 -6.27 8.19 24.67
N TYR A 199 -5.03 8.63 24.45
CA TYR A 199 -4.55 9.93 24.92
C TYR A 199 -4.43 10.91 23.75
N GLU A 200 -4.80 12.17 23.96
CA GLU A 200 -4.83 13.21 22.92
C GLU A 200 -3.44 13.55 22.35
N ASP A 201 -2.36 13.18 23.05
CA ASP A 201 -0.96 13.50 22.71
C ASP A 201 -0.14 12.32 22.13
N LEU A 202 -0.77 11.25 21.63
CA LEU A 202 -0.03 10.09 21.11
C LEU A 202 0.54 10.27 19.71
N ASP A 203 0.10 11.27 18.95
CA ASP A 203 0.48 11.40 17.54
C ASP A 203 2.00 11.62 17.35
N GLU A 204 2.63 12.39 18.23
CA GLU A 204 4.09 12.58 18.21
C GLU A 204 4.84 11.28 18.50
N GLU A 205 4.34 10.48 19.45
CA GLU A 205 4.92 9.17 19.79
C GLU A 205 4.71 8.16 18.66
N VAL A 206 3.54 8.17 18.00
CA VAL A 206 3.26 7.37 16.81
C VAL A 206 4.25 7.73 15.70
N ILE A 207 4.44 9.02 15.42
CA ILE A 207 5.39 9.50 14.40
C ILE A 207 6.82 9.11 14.77
N PHE A 208 7.20 9.25 16.04
CA PHE A 208 8.55 8.90 16.51
C PHE A 208 8.83 7.39 16.41
N GLN A 209 7.89 6.55 16.86
CA GLN A 209 8.09 5.11 16.95
C GLN A 209 7.82 4.38 15.64
N LEU A 210 6.76 4.75 14.90
CA LEU A 210 6.39 4.11 13.63
C LEU A 210 6.98 4.83 12.42
N GLY A 211 7.12 6.15 12.47
CA GLY A 211 7.56 6.97 11.35
C GLY A 211 6.38 7.54 10.54
N ASN A 212 6.70 8.48 9.66
CA ASN A 212 5.79 9.01 8.65
C ASN A 212 6.54 9.35 7.34
N GLY A 213 7.66 8.67 7.07
CA GLY A 213 8.57 8.98 5.98
C GLY A 213 8.32 8.17 4.70
N ILE A 214 9.09 8.47 3.66
CA ILE A 214 9.02 7.81 2.33
C ILE A 214 9.55 6.37 2.32
N SER A 215 10.18 5.91 3.41
CA SER A 215 10.65 4.52 3.50
C SER A 215 9.48 3.59 3.77
N ALA A 216 9.51 2.38 3.21
CA ALA A 216 8.47 1.39 3.50
C ALA A 216 8.36 1.08 5.01
N TYR A 217 9.52 1.08 5.68
CA TYR A 217 9.64 0.82 7.12
C TYR A 217 8.98 1.89 8.00
N GLU A 218 8.94 3.14 7.53
CA GLU A 218 8.37 4.29 8.25
C GLU A 218 6.94 4.66 7.81
N SER A 219 6.37 3.96 6.82
CA SER A 219 5.04 4.31 6.28
C SER A 219 4.04 3.16 6.31
N VAL A 220 4.45 1.92 6.03
CA VAL A 220 3.53 0.78 6.00
C VAL A 220 2.96 0.47 7.40
N PRO A 221 3.76 0.37 8.48
CA PRO A 221 3.22 0.16 9.82
C PRO A 221 2.31 1.31 10.27
N THR A 222 2.65 2.54 9.90
CA THR A 222 1.86 3.74 10.19
C THR A 222 0.51 3.70 9.47
N ALA A 223 0.46 3.26 8.21
CA ALA A 223 -0.79 3.10 7.48
C ALA A 223 -1.71 2.04 8.14
N ILE A 224 -1.14 0.93 8.58
CA ILE A 224 -1.87 -0.12 9.33
C ILE A 224 -2.39 0.45 10.66
N HIS A 225 -1.55 1.13 11.43
CA HIS A 225 -1.96 1.81 12.67
C HIS A 225 -3.12 2.78 12.42
N CYS A 226 -3.07 3.57 11.34
CA CYS A 226 -4.15 4.50 11.01
C CYS A 226 -5.50 3.80 10.82
N PHE A 227 -5.52 2.68 10.08
CA PHE A 227 -6.72 1.87 9.89
C PHE A 227 -7.24 1.26 11.21
N LEU A 228 -6.33 0.73 12.05
CA LEU A 228 -6.70 0.11 13.32
C LEU A 228 -7.18 1.14 14.35
N ARG A 229 -6.52 2.30 14.43
CA ARG A 229 -6.91 3.40 15.33
C ARG A 229 -8.28 3.97 14.96
N ALA A 230 -8.60 4.04 13.67
CA ALA A 230 -9.85 4.58 13.18
C ALA A 230 -11.06 3.64 13.35
N GLN A 231 -10.87 2.39 13.81
CA GLN A 231 -11.98 1.50 14.22
C GLN A 231 -12.79 2.08 15.39
N ASN A 232 -12.21 3.03 16.13
CA ASN A 232 -12.87 3.80 17.18
C ASN A 232 -12.78 5.29 16.88
N ASP A 233 -13.57 6.09 17.57
CA ASP A 233 -13.60 7.53 17.38
C ASP A 233 -12.24 8.16 17.72
N ILE A 234 -11.91 9.22 16.99
CA ILE A 234 -10.71 10.03 17.22
C ILE A 234 -11.24 11.44 17.55
N ALA A 235 -11.04 11.89 18.79
CA ALA A 235 -11.72 13.06 19.35
C ALA A 235 -11.62 14.32 18.46
N ARG A 236 -10.47 14.55 17.81
CA ARG A 236 -10.22 15.70 16.93
C ARG A 236 -10.73 15.54 15.48
N ILE A 237 -11.35 14.41 15.14
CA ILE A 237 -11.84 14.12 13.79
C ILE A 237 -13.35 13.93 13.83
N GLU A 238 -14.07 14.98 13.45
CA GLU A 238 -15.53 15.03 13.44
C GLU A 238 -16.13 14.29 12.22
N THR A 239 -16.25 12.96 12.33
CA THR A 239 -16.92 12.12 11.34
C THR A 239 -17.38 10.79 11.93
N ASP A 240 -18.57 10.35 11.54
CA ASP A 240 -19.10 9.00 11.80
C ASP A 240 -18.66 7.98 10.73
N ASN A 241 -18.30 8.44 9.53
CA ASN A 241 -17.78 7.58 8.47
C ASN A 241 -16.33 7.13 8.77
N GLN A 242 -16.15 5.83 8.99
CA GLN A 242 -14.86 5.21 9.32
C GLN A 242 -13.80 5.38 8.22
N PHE A 243 -14.17 5.28 6.94
CA PHE A 243 -13.23 5.49 5.83
C PHE A 243 -12.64 6.90 5.87
N ARG A 244 -13.49 7.93 5.98
CA ARG A 244 -13.08 9.33 6.12
C ARG A 244 -12.20 9.52 7.36
N ARG A 245 -12.54 8.89 8.48
CA ARG A 245 -11.73 8.96 9.71
C ARG A 245 -10.33 8.41 9.50
N THR A 246 -10.20 7.24 8.86
CA THR A 246 -8.91 6.62 8.54
C THR A 246 -8.04 7.54 7.69
N ILE A 247 -8.60 8.10 6.60
CA ILE A 247 -7.88 9.00 5.70
C ILE A 247 -7.48 10.30 6.41
N GLN A 248 -8.40 10.93 7.16
CA GLN A 248 -8.11 12.16 7.88
C GLN A 248 -7.04 11.96 8.96
N TYR A 249 -7.05 10.83 9.65
CA TYR A 249 -6.03 10.52 10.64
C TYR A 249 -4.66 10.31 9.99
N ALA A 250 -4.59 9.49 8.93
CA ALA A 250 -3.36 9.28 8.16
C ALA A 250 -2.74 10.59 7.67
N ILE A 251 -3.53 11.47 7.06
CA ILE A 251 -3.05 12.78 6.58
C ILE A 251 -2.55 13.64 7.74
N SER A 252 -3.21 13.58 8.89
CA SER A 252 -2.88 14.43 10.03
C SER A 252 -1.57 14.06 10.74
N LEU A 253 -1.01 12.87 10.49
CA LEU A 253 0.31 12.48 10.98
C LEU A 253 1.45 13.12 10.17
N GLY A 254 1.15 13.83 9.07
CA GLY A 254 2.14 14.52 8.26
C GLY A 254 3.10 13.59 7.53
N GLY A 255 4.24 14.15 7.07
CA GLY A 255 5.24 13.40 6.32
C GLY A 255 4.76 13.01 4.92
N ASP A 256 4.92 11.74 4.57
CA ASP A 256 4.53 11.14 3.28
C ASP A 256 3.02 10.84 3.22
N THR A 257 2.23 11.91 3.37
CA THR A 257 0.78 11.82 3.66
C THR A 257 -0.03 11.15 2.57
N ASP A 258 0.32 11.34 1.30
CA ASP A 258 -0.38 10.74 0.17
C ASP A 258 -0.20 9.22 0.16
N THR A 259 1.03 8.73 0.30
CA THR A 259 1.31 7.29 0.33
C THR A 259 0.71 6.60 1.55
N ILE A 260 0.87 7.18 2.74
CA ILE A 260 0.33 6.60 3.98
C ILE A 260 -1.21 6.56 3.93
N ALA A 261 -1.86 7.65 3.47
CA ALA A 261 -3.32 7.68 3.34
C ALA A 261 -3.83 6.74 2.23
N SER A 262 -3.10 6.61 1.12
CA SER A 262 -3.41 5.66 0.04
C SER A 262 -3.39 4.21 0.56
N MET A 263 -2.32 3.83 1.27
CA MET A 263 -2.18 2.49 1.86
C MET A 263 -3.22 2.21 2.95
N ALA A 264 -3.47 3.15 3.87
CA ALA A 264 -4.49 3.01 4.90
C ALA A 264 -5.90 2.93 4.30
N GLY A 265 -6.16 3.74 3.27
CA GLY A 265 -7.39 3.74 2.49
C GLY A 265 -7.62 2.42 1.77
N ALA A 266 -6.58 1.81 1.20
CA ALA A 266 -6.69 0.50 0.55
C ALA A 266 -7.11 -0.61 1.54
N ILE A 267 -6.51 -0.62 2.76
CA ILE A 267 -6.89 -1.57 3.82
C ILE A 267 -8.33 -1.30 4.26
N CYS A 268 -8.68 -0.04 4.53
CA CYS A 268 -10.01 0.34 5.01
C CYS A 268 -11.11 0.09 3.97
N GLY A 269 -10.85 0.38 2.70
CA GLY A 269 -11.79 0.13 1.61
C GLY A 269 -12.01 -1.36 1.37
N ALA A 270 -10.97 -2.19 1.47
CA ALA A 270 -11.12 -3.65 1.39
C ALA A 270 -11.98 -4.21 2.55
N TYR A 271 -11.89 -3.62 3.74
CA TYR A 271 -12.70 -4.01 4.91
C TYR A 271 -14.16 -3.56 4.81
N LEU A 272 -14.41 -2.31 4.42
CA LEU A 272 -15.76 -1.73 4.44
C LEU A 272 -16.56 -2.01 3.15
N GLY A 273 -15.89 -2.34 2.05
CA GLY A 273 -16.48 -2.37 0.73
C GLY A 273 -16.80 -0.96 0.19
N GLU A 274 -17.30 -0.91 -1.04
CA GLU A 274 -17.61 0.35 -1.74
C GLU A 274 -18.64 1.20 -0.97
N GLU A 275 -19.63 0.57 -0.34
CA GLU A 275 -20.68 1.25 0.43
C GLU A 275 -20.13 2.05 1.63
N GLY A 276 -18.96 1.68 2.15
CA GLY A 276 -18.29 2.41 3.21
C GLY A 276 -17.56 3.68 2.76
N ILE A 277 -17.34 3.84 1.45
CA ILE A 277 -16.61 4.98 0.88
C ILE A 277 -17.61 6.11 0.61
N ASN A 278 -17.41 7.26 1.27
CA ASN A 278 -18.28 8.41 1.09
C ASN A 278 -18.22 8.93 -0.37
N PRO A 279 -19.34 8.92 -1.12
CA PRO A 279 -19.35 9.35 -2.53
C PRO A 279 -18.94 10.81 -2.73
N GLU A 280 -19.18 11.68 -1.75
CA GLU A 280 -18.78 13.08 -1.83
C GLU A 280 -17.26 13.25 -1.80
N LEU A 281 -16.51 12.34 -1.15
CA LEU A 281 -15.04 12.34 -1.24
C LEU A 281 -14.58 11.98 -2.66
N LEU A 282 -15.20 10.96 -3.25
CA LEU A 282 -14.86 10.46 -4.59
C LEU A 282 -15.08 11.50 -5.69
N ARG A 283 -16.06 12.39 -5.54
CA ARG A 283 -16.35 13.47 -6.49
C ARG A 283 -15.22 14.49 -6.62
N HIS A 284 -14.32 14.54 -5.64
CA HIS A 284 -13.15 15.41 -5.66
C HIS A 284 -11.90 14.74 -6.23
N CYS A 285 -11.91 13.43 -6.47
CA CYS A 285 -10.75 12.70 -6.98
C CYS A 285 -10.74 12.65 -8.51
N GLU A 286 -9.57 12.86 -9.09
CA GLU A 286 -9.33 12.55 -10.49
C GLU A 286 -9.44 11.05 -10.76
N PHE A 287 -9.99 10.70 -11.93
CA PHE A 287 -10.02 9.32 -12.43
C PHE A 287 -10.90 8.35 -11.63
N THR A 288 -11.82 8.86 -10.80
CA THR A 288 -12.73 8.04 -9.98
C THR A 288 -13.53 7.04 -10.82
N LYS A 289 -14.17 7.50 -11.91
CA LYS A 289 -15.06 6.66 -12.71
C LYS A 289 -14.27 5.52 -13.36
N GLU A 290 -13.15 5.84 -13.99
CA GLU A 290 -12.28 4.87 -14.63
C GLU A 290 -11.64 3.93 -13.60
N MET A 291 -11.38 4.39 -12.38
CA MET A 291 -10.91 3.52 -11.30
C MET A 291 -11.96 2.48 -10.88
N SER A 292 -13.24 2.88 -10.79
CA SER A 292 -14.34 1.93 -10.55
C SER A 292 -14.43 0.89 -11.68
N GLU A 293 -14.38 1.32 -12.95
CA GLU A 293 -14.36 0.40 -14.10
C GLU A 293 -13.15 -0.56 -14.04
N MET A 294 -11.99 -0.06 -13.61
CA MET A 294 -10.79 -0.89 -13.42
C MET A 294 -10.94 -1.90 -12.28
N ALA A 295 -11.65 -1.57 -11.20
CA ALA A 295 -11.97 -2.51 -10.13
C ALA A 295 -12.92 -3.62 -10.59
N ASP A 296 -13.97 -3.28 -11.37
CA ASP A 296 -14.89 -4.25 -11.97
C ASP A 296 -14.17 -5.21 -12.92
N ASN A 297 -13.26 -4.69 -13.73
CA ASN A 297 -12.45 -5.51 -14.64
C ASN A 297 -11.51 -6.45 -13.87
N LEU A 298 -10.93 -5.99 -12.75
CA LEU A 298 -10.09 -6.82 -11.89
C LEU A 298 -10.88 -8.00 -11.30
N LEU A 299 -12.09 -7.74 -10.81
CA LEU A 299 -12.99 -8.78 -10.30
C LEU A 299 -13.40 -9.77 -11.39
N SER A 300 -13.71 -9.26 -12.59
CA SER A 300 -14.13 -10.07 -13.73
C SER A 300 -13.01 -10.99 -14.24
N ALA A 301 -11.79 -10.45 -14.41
CA ALA A 301 -10.63 -11.21 -14.84
C ALA A 301 -10.37 -12.40 -13.91
N ARG A 302 -10.44 -12.22 -12.58
CA ARG A 302 -10.32 -13.33 -11.63
C ARG A 302 -11.35 -14.44 -11.89
N GLY A 303 -12.61 -14.08 -12.17
CA GLY A 303 -13.68 -15.04 -12.44
C GLY A 303 -13.47 -15.88 -13.70
N GLU A 304 -12.76 -15.37 -14.70
CA GLU A 304 -12.40 -16.09 -15.92
C GLU A 304 -11.27 -17.12 -15.70
N PHE A 305 -10.37 -16.86 -14.76
CA PHE A 305 -9.20 -17.71 -14.46
C PHE A 305 -9.39 -18.62 -13.22
N SER A 306 -10.54 -18.56 -12.55
CA SER A 306 -10.88 -19.41 -11.39
C SER A 306 -11.61 -20.71 -11.76
N LYS A 307 -11.43 -21.23 -12.98
CA LYS A 307 -12.02 -22.50 -13.45
C LYS A 307 -10.99 -23.62 -13.56
#